data_AF-A0A8J0TDG6-F1
#
_entry.id   AF-A0A8J0TDG6-F1
#
_cell.length_a   1.000
_cell.length_b   1.000
_cell.length_c   1.000
_cell.angle_alpha   90.00
_cell.angle_beta   90.00
_cell.angle_gamma   90.00
#
_symmetry.space_group_name_H-M   'P 1'
#
loop_
_entity.id
_entity.type
_entity.pdbx_description
1 polymer ?
#
loop_
_entity_poly.entity_id
_entity_poly.type
_entity_poly.pdbx_seq_one_letter_code
_entity_poly.pdbx_strand_id
1 'polypeptide(L)'
;MASVKKSALHLDIVTAKSPANQYLLHLLEDKRTVSFQRPTEERIQVVFEVLDTLTPQLGVFSKVLRLIRAELHDAIYSSTISASPVSKNSDSLMNVPYFTLVSRMKDERNDDMEKVQSDLQNVKATLTQREEEKLCLQSEIHALEESNRTLEAAIAELRLEAEKNRRKIKELEKDLEAECKRGRTEKQEQEQLMANIQDQLNTAQSEVEQLDEYRQNYENLHRAFHSPLARKRQNVLSPVWKVPAGQSSPAHQASSRRVLSRHKHAAGY
;
A
#
# COMPACT_ATOMS: atom_id res chain seq x y z
N MET A 1 82.74 -19.33 58.54
CA MET A 1 81.58 -20.16 58.93
C MET A 1 81.21 -19.83 60.36
N ALA A 2 80.10 -19.14 60.58
CA ALA A 2 79.40 -19.07 61.86
C ALA A 2 77.92 -18.90 61.53
N SER A 3 77.23 -20.03 61.51
CA SER A 3 75.82 -20.17 61.19
C SER A 3 75.00 -20.15 62.48
N VAL A 4 73.76 -19.67 62.34
CA VAL A 4 72.61 -19.86 63.25
C VAL A 4 72.63 -19.10 64.58
N LYS A 5 71.93 -17.94 64.60
CA LYS A 5 70.92 -17.58 65.62
C LYS A 5 69.87 -16.63 65.00
N LYS A 6 69.02 -17.16 64.13
CA LYS A 6 67.80 -16.48 63.63
C LYS A 6 66.65 -17.48 63.59
N SER A 7 66.21 -17.97 64.75
CA SER A 7 65.09 -18.92 64.80
C SER A 7 64.50 -19.13 66.21
N ALA A 8 64.64 -18.18 67.12
CA ALA A 8 64.02 -18.28 68.45
C ALA A 8 62.88 -17.26 68.70
N LEU A 9 62.71 -16.24 67.85
CA LEU A 9 61.69 -15.20 68.07
C LEU A 9 60.41 -15.38 67.25
N HIS A 10 60.33 -16.41 66.39
CA HIS A 10 59.21 -16.56 65.46
C HIS A 10 58.11 -17.53 65.97
N LEU A 11 58.33 -18.24 67.08
CA LEU A 11 57.44 -19.30 67.56
C LEU A 11 56.60 -18.95 68.80
N ASP A 12 56.96 -17.91 69.55
CA ASP A 12 56.28 -17.56 70.82
C ASP A 12 55.11 -16.57 70.67
N ILE A 13 54.93 -15.96 69.51
CA ILE A 13 53.81 -15.04 69.27
C ILE A 13 52.51 -15.83 68.99
N VAL A 14 52.61 -17.05 68.44
CA VAL A 14 51.43 -17.85 68.05
C VAL A 14 50.84 -18.63 69.23
N THR A 15 51.61 -18.86 70.30
CA THR A 15 51.22 -19.67 71.47
C THR A 15 50.60 -18.85 72.61
N ALA A 16 50.76 -17.53 72.63
CA ALA A 16 50.18 -16.67 73.63
C ALA A 16 48.72 -16.30 73.29
N LYS A 17 47.77 -16.64 74.19
CA LYS A 17 46.34 -16.28 74.12
C LYS A 17 46.10 -14.78 74.36
N SER A 18 46.79 -13.93 73.59
CA SER A 18 46.59 -12.48 73.62
C SER A 18 45.52 -12.10 72.58
N PRO A 19 44.57 -11.21 72.91
CA PRO A 19 43.59 -10.68 71.96
C PRO A 19 44.23 -10.08 70.70
N ALA A 20 45.42 -9.49 70.82
CA ALA A 20 46.16 -8.95 69.69
C ALA A 20 46.69 -10.05 68.74
N ASN A 21 47.07 -11.22 69.28
CA ASN A 21 47.51 -12.36 68.48
C ASN A 21 46.32 -13.06 67.80
N GLN A 22 45.17 -13.10 68.46
CA GLN A 22 43.92 -13.59 67.87
C GLN A 22 43.47 -12.71 66.70
N TYR A 23 43.55 -11.38 66.86
CA TYR A 23 43.30 -10.45 65.76
C TYR A 23 44.30 -10.61 64.61
N LEU A 24 45.58 -10.80 64.93
CA LEU A 24 46.62 -11.03 63.93
C LEU A 24 46.39 -12.34 63.15
N LEU A 25 45.93 -13.40 63.81
CA LEU A 25 45.52 -14.65 63.18
C LEU A 25 44.29 -14.45 62.28
N HIS A 26 43.24 -13.78 62.76
CA HIS A 26 42.08 -13.42 61.94
C HIS A 26 42.48 -12.62 60.70
N LEU A 27 43.37 -11.63 60.84
CA LEU A 27 43.91 -10.87 59.71
C LEU A 27 44.73 -11.73 58.73
N LEU A 28 45.41 -12.77 59.20
CA LEU A 28 46.19 -13.69 58.36
C LEU A 28 45.29 -14.70 57.64
N GLU A 29 44.16 -15.07 58.25
CA GLU A 29 43.12 -15.91 57.66
C GLU A 29 42.35 -15.13 56.58
N ASP A 30 41.91 -13.90 56.88
CA ASP A 30 41.22 -13.00 55.93
C ASP A 30 42.09 -12.57 54.76
N LYS A 31 43.41 -12.47 54.95
CA LYS A 31 44.38 -12.18 53.88
C LYS A 31 44.35 -13.17 52.71
N ARG A 32 43.87 -14.40 52.93
CA ARG A 32 43.75 -15.41 51.87
C ARG A 32 42.50 -15.20 51.00
N THR A 33 41.54 -14.39 51.43
CA THR A 33 40.22 -14.23 50.79
C THR A 33 39.87 -12.77 50.47
N VAL A 34 40.41 -11.77 51.17
CA VAL A 34 40.01 -10.36 51.02
C VAL A 34 41.24 -9.46 50.89
N SER A 35 41.34 -8.76 49.75
CA SER A 35 42.43 -7.81 49.51
C SER A 35 42.38 -6.65 50.52
N PHE A 36 43.54 -6.24 51.06
CA PHE A 36 43.65 -5.14 52.03
C PHE A 36 43.21 -3.76 51.54
N GLN A 37 42.88 -3.63 50.25
CA GLN A 37 42.70 -2.33 49.59
C GLN A 37 41.38 -1.63 49.94
N ARG A 38 40.38 -2.33 50.51
CA ARG A 38 39.12 -1.71 50.93
C ARG A 38 38.72 -2.07 52.35
N PRO A 39 38.22 -1.10 53.15
CA PRO A 39 37.58 -1.39 54.42
C PRO A 39 36.30 -2.21 54.16
N THR A 40 36.12 -3.28 54.92
CA THR A 40 34.88 -4.07 54.96
C THR A 40 34.23 -3.91 56.33
N GLU A 41 32.91 -4.04 56.38
CA GLU A 41 32.13 -3.90 57.62
C GLU A 41 32.56 -4.93 58.67
N GLU A 42 32.68 -6.19 58.25
CA GLU A 42 33.15 -7.32 59.08
C GLU A 42 34.52 -7.03 59.71
N ARG A 43 35.46 -6.49 58.93
CA ARG A 43 36.82 -6.20 59.41
C ARG A 43 36.84 -5.04 60.42
N ILE A 44 36.03 -4.01 60.18
CA ILE A 44 35.93 -2.87 61.09
C ILE A 44 35.25 -3.30 62.40
N GLN A 45 34.25 -4.16 62.33
CA GLN A 45 33.61 -4.74 63.50
C GLN A 45 34.60 -5.53 64.36
N VAL A 46 35.40 -6.40 63.75
CA VAL A 46 36.47 -7.15 64.45
C VAL A 46 37.51 -6.21 65.09
N VAL A 47 37.89 -5.12 64.41
CA VAL A 47 38.80 -4.11 64.99
C VAL A 47 38.22 -3.50 66.26
N PHE A 48 36.93 -3.13 66.23
CA PHE A 48 36.25 -2.59 67.40
C PHE A 48 36.10 -3.63 68.53
N GLU A 49 35.83 -4.91 68.22
CA GLU A 49 35.76 -5.97 69.23
C GLU A 49 37.12 -6.20 69.93
N VAL A 50 38.21 -6.17 69.17
CA VAL A 50 39.57 -6.29 69.71
C VAL A 50 39.93 -5.07 70.56
N LEU A 51 39.57 -3.86 70.10
CA LEU A 51 39.71 -2.63 70.89
C LEU A 51 38.94 -2.71 72.22
N ASP A 52 37.72 -3.24 72.23
CA ASP A 52 36.95 -3.45 73.46
C ASP A 52 37.59 -4.46 74.40
N THR A 53 38.21 -5.50 73.86
CA THR A 53 38.88 -6.53 74.66
C THR A 53 40.18 -6.01 75.28
N LEU A 54 40.90 -5.12 74.59
CA LEU A 54 42.15 -4.52 75.05
C LEU A 54 41.94 -3.35 76.01
N THR A 55 40.89 -2.54 75.82
CA THR A 55 40.63 -1.32 76.59
C THR A 55 40.66 -1.50 78.13
N PRO A 56 40.08 -2.57 78.72
CA PRO A 56 40.13 -2.82 80.16
C PRO A 56 41.54 -3.12 80.68
N GLN A 57 42.42 -3.67 79.84
CA GLN A 57 43.77 -4.11 80.21
C GLN A 57 44.78 -2.95 80.32
N LEU A 58 44.42 -1.76 79.81
CA LEU A 58 45.28 -0.56 79.77
C LEU A 58 45.19 0.32 81.03
N GLY A 59 44.45 -0.10 82.06
CA GLY A 59 44.41 0.57 83.36
C GLY A 59 43.99 2.04 83.28
N VAL A 60 44.89 2.96 83.62
CA VAL A 60 44.63 4.41 83.70
C VAL A 60 44.24 5.01 82.33
N PHE A 61 44.74 4.45 81.24
CA PHE A 61 44.48 4.93 79.87
C PHE A 61 43.13 4.45 79.29
N SER A 62 42.44 3.54 79.99
CA SER A 62 41.15 3.00 79.53
C SER A 62 40.09 4.09 79.25
N LYS A 63 40.07 5.17 80.04
CA LYS A 63 39.17 6.31 79.82
C LYS A 63 39.45 7.03 78.51
N VAL A 64 40.73 7.27 78.20
CA VAL A 64 41.14 7.96 76.98
C VAL A 64 40.85 7.10 75.75
N LEU A 65 41.17 5.79 75.81
CA LEU A 65 40.88 4.88 74.71
C LEU A 65 39.38 4.70 74.46
N ARG A 66 38.54 4.76 75.50
CA ARG A 66 37.08 4.72 75.33
C ARG A 66 36.56 5.94 74.59
N LEU A 67 37.12 7.13 74.85
CA LEU A 67 36.79 8.35 74.10
C LEU A 67 37.26 8.26 72.65
N ILE A 68 38.49 7.79 72.42
CA ILE A 68 39.02 7.58 71.06
C ILE A 68 38.17 6.57 70.29
N ARG A 69 37.75 5.47 70.93
CA ARG A 69 36.85 4.47 70.34
C ARG A 69 35.53 5.10 69.92
N ALA A 70 34.90 5.90 70.80
CA ALA A 70 33.64 6.56 70.50
C ALA A 70 33.79 7.52 69.30
N GLU A 71 34.85 8.34 69.29
CA GLU A 71 35.15 9.25 68.18
C GLU A 71 35.39 8.49 66.85
N LEU A 72 36.13 7.38 66.90
CA LEU A 72 36.35 6.54 65.72
C LEU A 72 35.07 5.87 65.23
N HIS A 73 34.19 5.45 66.15
CA HIS A 73 32.91 4.87 65.80
C HIS A 73 32.03 5.90 65.09
N ASP A 74 31.92 7.11 65.64
CA ASP A 74 31.13 8.20 65.04
C ASP A 74 31.71 8.70 63.71
N ALA A 75 33.03 8.61 63.52
CA ALA A 75 33.69 8.93 62.26
C ALA A 75 33.43 7.88 61.15
N ILE A 76 33.24 6.61 61.52
CA ILE A 76 33.11 5.50 60.56
C ILE A 76 31.64 5.18 60.26
N TYR A 77 30.76 5.26 61.26
CA TYR A 77 29.36 4.87 61.17
C TYR A 77 28.44 6.07 61.01
N SER A 78 27.34 5.88 60.26
CA SER A 78 26.33 6.92 60.12
C SER A 78 25.59 7.16 61.44
N SER A 79 25.33 8.43 61.75
CA SER A 79 24.50 8.84 62.89
C SER A 79 23.01 8.52 62.69
N THR A 80 22.60 8.31 61.44
CA THR A 80 21.26 7.80 61.11
C THR A 80 21.27 6.28 61.16
N ILE A 81 20.42 5.72 62.01
CA ILE A 81 20.10 4.29 62.02
C ILE A 81 19.52 3.94 60.65
N SER A 82 20.18 3.04 59.93
CA SER A 82 19.74 2.59 58.60
C SER A 82 19.53 1.09 58.65
N ALA A 83 18.36 0.62 58.21
CA ALA A 83 18.13 -0.81 58.05
C ALA A 83 19.20 -1.39 57.12
N SER A 84 19.94 -2.40 57.59
CA SER A 84 20.90 -3.11 56.76
C SER A 84 20.14 -4.16 55.93
N PRO A 85 20.11 -4.05 54.59
CA PRO A 85 19.44 -5.05 53.74
C PRO A 85 20.20 -6.39 53.66
N VAL A 86 21.40 -6.50 54.25
CA VAL A 86 22.27 -7.67 54.12
C VAL A 86 21.92 -8.77 55.14
N SER A 87 21.22 -8.44 56.23
CA SER A 87 20.81 -9.44 57.23
C SER A 87 19.41 -9.96 56.93
N LYS A 88 19.32 -11.17 56.36
CA LYS A 88 18.03 -11.87 56.17
C LYS A 88 17.36 -12.29 57.49
N ASN A 89 18.05 -12.14 58.62
CA ASN A 89 17.54 -12.52 59.95
C ASN A 89 17.78 -11.38 60.95
N SER A 90 16.69 -10.84 61.50
CA SER A 90 16.58 -9.78 62.52
C SER A 90 16.48 -8.34 62.01
N ASP A 91 15.38 -7.68 62.41
CA ASP A 91 15.13 -6.23 62.44
C ASP A 91 16.14 -5.50 63.36
N SER A 92 17.44 -5.71 63.14
CA SER A 92 18.48 -5.03 63.88
C SER A 92 18.78 -3.69 63.21
N LEU A 93 18.19 -2.65 63.78
CA LEU A 93 18.48 -1.25 63.49
C LEU A 93 19.93 -0.95 63.91
N MET A 94 20.88 -1.12 62.99
CA MET A 94 22.30 -0.86 63.21
C MET A 94 22.77 0.36 62.42
N ASN A 95 23.79 1.03 62.93
CA ASN A 95 24.45 2.09 62.19
C ASN A 95 25.29 1.46 61.08
N VAL A 96 25.17 1.99 59.86
CA VAL A 96 25.87 1.46 58.68
C VAL A 96 27.13 2.30 58.46
N PRO A 97 28.28 1.69 58.13
CA PRO A 97 29.47 2.46 57.82
C PRO A 97 29.31 3.36 56.58
N TYR A 98 29.89 4.56 56.61
CA TYR A 98 29.80 5.52 55.49
C TYR A 98 30.34 4.97 54.16
N PHE A 99 31.40 4.16 54.18
CA PHE A 99 31.96 3.59 52.94
C PHE A 99 31.00 2.58 52.28
N THR A 100 30.16 1.90 53.06
CA THR A 100 29.10 1.01 52.54
C THR A 100 28.02 1.85 51.87
N LEU A 101 27.59 2.94 52.51
CA LEU A 101 26.63 3.89 51.93
C LEU A 101 27.13 4.48 50.60
N VAL A 102 28.39 4.92 50.56
CA VAL A 102 29.02 5.44 49.35
C VAL A 102 29.10 4.38 48.25
N SER A 103 29.34 3.11 48.60
CA SER A 103 29.35 2.01 47.63
C SER A 103 27.94 1.79 47.05
N ARG A 104 26.91 1.72 47.90
CA ARG A 104 25.51 1.62 47.44
C ARG A 104 25.10 2.78 46.53
N MET A 105 25.45 4.01 46.89
CA MET A 105 25.17 5.18 46.03
C MET A 105 25.94 5.15 44.71
N LYS A 106 27.05 4.42 44.61
CA LYS A 106 27.76 4.22 43.34
C LYS A 106 27.08 3.14 42.51
N ASP A 107 26.65 2.06 43.14
CA ASP A 107 25.93 0.96 42.48
C ASP A 107 24.59 1.47 41.93
N GLU A 108 23.80 2.20 42.72
CA GLU A 108 22.54 2.83 42.27
C GLU A 108 22.76 3.79 41.10
N ARG A 109 23.81 4.62 41.15
CA ARG A 109 24.15 5.51 40.03
C ARG A 109 24.58 4.75 38.78
N ASN A 110 25.27 3.62 38.93
CA ASN A 110 25.64 2.79 37.80
C ASN A 110 24.39 2.14 37.18
N ASP A 111 23.48 1.61 37.99
CA ASP A 111 22.23 1.03 37.51
C ASP A 111 21.38 2.07 36.77
N ASP A 112 21.26 3.29 37.31
CA ASP A 112 20.59 4.40 36.66
C ASP A 112 21.26 4.79 35.34
N MET A 113 22.59 4.83 35.31
CA MET A 113 23.35 5.14 34.11
C MET A 113 23.18 4.06 33.03
N GLU A 114 23.20 2.79 33.39
CA GLU A 114 22.94 1.67 32.48
C GLU A 114 21.53 1.73 31.89
N LYS A 115 20.53 2.06 32.73
CA LYS A 115 19.15 2.24 32.30
C LYS A 115 19.02 3.41 31.31
N VAL A 116 19.59 4.57 31.63
CA VAL A 116 19.59 5.75 30.73
C VAL A 116 20.31 5.42 29.42
N GLN A 117 21.40 4.67 29.47
CA GLN A 117 22.13 4.26 28.27
C GLN A 117 21.29 3.32 27.39
N SER A 118 20.59 2.36 28.00
CA SER A 118 19.65 1.48 27.30
C SER A 118 18.51 2.26 26.64
N ASP A 119 17.88 3.17 27.39
CA ASP A 119 16.81 4.02 26.87
C ASP A 119 17.29 4.89 25.71
N LEU A 120 18.49 5.46 25.81
CA LEU A 120 19.10 6.26 24.76
C LEU A 120 19.39 5.44 23.49
N GLN A 121 19.82 4.17 23.63
CA GLN A 121 20.01 3.27 22.49
C GLN A 121 18.67 2.93 21.83
N ASN A 122 17.63 2.65 22.62
CA ASN A 122 16.28 2.36 22.11
C ASN A 122 15.70 3.55 21.33
N VAL A 123 15.84 4.77 21.87
CA VAL A 123 15.40 6.00 21.20
C VAL A 123 16.17 6.23 19.90
N LYS A 124 17.49 6.01 19.90
CA LYS A 124 18.31 6.11 18.67
C LYS A 124 17.86 5.12 17.61
N ALA A 125 17.67 3.85 17.98
CA ALA A 125 17.21 2.82 17.04
C ALA A 125 15.82 3.15 16.47
N THR A 126 14.92 3.66 17.31
CA THR A 126 13.59 4.10 16.87
C THR A 126 13.71 5.29 15.91
N LEU A 127 14.56 6.27 16.22
CA LEU A 127 14.77 7.44 15.36
C LEU A 127 15.30 7.04 13.98
N THR A 128 16.32 6.18 13.92
CA THR A 128 16.87 5.71 12.65
C THR A 128 15.83 4.95 11.82
N GLN A 129 15.04 4.09 12.47
CA GLN A 129 13.94 3.40 11.77
C GLN A 129 12.93 4.40 11.19
N ARG A 130 12.55 5.45 11.94
CA ARG A 130 11.61 6.46 11.44
C ARG A 130 12.19 7.32 10.34
N GLU A 131 13.48 7.59 10.36
CA GLU A 131 14.18 8.28 9.27
C GLU A 131 14.18 7.44 7.99
N GLU A 132 14.43 6.13 8.10
CA GLU A 132 14.35 5.19 6.97
C GLU A 132 12.91 5.11 6.41
N GLU A 133 11.90 4.95 7.28
CA GLU A 133 10.49 4.95 6.88
C GLU A 133 10.12 6.25 6.17
N LYS A 134 10.56 7.40 6.68
CA LYS A 134 10.34 8.70 6.04
C LYS A 134 10.96 8.76 4.64
N LEU A 135 12.19 8.29 4.48
CA LEU A 135 12.86 8.27 3.17
C LEU A 135 12.12 7.37 2.17
N CYS A 136 11.65 6.20 2.60
CA CYS A 136 10.82 5.31 1.79
C CYS A 136 9.50 5.97 1.38
N LEU A 137 8.81 6.62 2.31
CA LEU A 137 7.55 7.33 1.98
C LEU A 137 7.79 8.50 1.02
N GLN A 138 8.91 9.22 1.17
CA GLN A 138 9.27 10.31 0.26
C GLN A 138 9.54 9.79 -1.17
N SER A 139 10.20 8.65 -1.32
CA SER A 139 10.43 8.07 -2.64
C SER A 139 9.13 7.54 -3.27
N GLU A 140 8.24 6.96 -2.48
CA GLU A 140 6.91 6.54 -2.94
C GLU A 140 6.06 7.72 -3.40
N ILE A 141 6.03 8.82 -2.62
CA ILE A 141 5.34 10.05 -3.01
C ILE A 141 5.87 10.56 -4.35
N HIS A 142 7.19 10.60 -4.54
CA HIS A 142 7.78 11.04 -5.79
C HIS A 142 7.36 10.16 -6.98
N ALA A 143 7.37 8.83 -6.80
CA ALA A 143 6.94 7.90 -7.83
C ALA A 143 5.45 8.07 -8.19
N LEU A 144 4.59 8.31 -7.19
CA LEU A 144 3.17 8.59 -7.41
C LEU A 144 2.95 9.94 -8.10
N GLU A 145 3.71 10.97 -7.75
CA GLU A 145 3.66 12.27 -8.43
C GLU A 145 4.07 12.16 -9.90
N GLU A 146 5.12 11.41 -10.22
CA GLU A 146 5.52 11.12 -11.60
C GLU A 146 4.42 10.36 -12.35
N SER A 147 3.84 9.33 -11.73
CA SER A 147 2.73 8.59 -12.32
C SER A 147 1.53 9.50 -12.59
N ASN A 148 1.15 10.37 -11.64
CA ASN A 148 0.07 11.34 -11.84
C ASN A 148 0.36 12.29 -13.00
N ARG A 149 1.59 12.82 -13.12
CA ARG A 149 1.97 13.67 -14.26
C ARG A 149 1.83 12.93 -15.59
N THR A 150 2.23 11.66 -15.66
CA THR A 150 2.07 10.86 -16.90
C THR A 150 0.59 10.64 -17.25
N LEU A 151 -0.25 10.36 -16.27
CA LEU A 151 -1.69 10.18 -16.46
C LEU A 151 -2.38 11.49 -16.88
N GLU A 152 -2.01 12.62 -16.27
CA GLU A 152 -2.51 13.94 -16.66
C GLU A 152 -2.14 14.30 -18.10
N ALA A 153 -0.90 14.01 -18.52
CA ALA A 153 -0.47 14.20 -19.90
C ALA A 153 -1.28 13.31 -20.87
N ALA A 154 -1.48 12.04 -20.54
CA ALA A 154 -2.29 11.13 -21.35
C ALA A 154 -3.76 11.58 -21.45
N ILE A 155 -4.34 12.08 -20.34
CA ILE A 155 -5.70 12.64 -20.34
C ILE A 155 -5.78 13.88 -21.25
N ALA A 156 -4.77 14.76 -21.21
CA ALA A 156 -4.73 15.93 -22.06
C ALA A 156 -4.66 15.55 -23.55
N GLU A 157 -3.83 14.57 -23.90
CA GLU A 157 -3.71 14.05 -25.26
C GLU A 157 -5.02 13.42 -25.74
N LEU A 158 -5.64 12.55 -24.94
CA LEU A 158 -6.93 11.94 -25.27
C LEU A 158 -8.05 12.98 -25.44
N ARG A 159 -8.06 14.05 -24.63
CA ARG A 159 -9.01 15.15 -24.77
C ARG A 159 -8.82 15.91 -26.09
N LEU A 160 -7.57 16.17 -26.48
CA LEU A 160 -7.26 16.81 -27.76
C LEU A 160 -7.72 15.94 -28.94
N GLU A 161 -7.44 14.64 -28.91
CA GLU A 161 -7.83 13.71 -29.97
C GLU A 161 -9.36 13.55 -30.03
N ALA A 162 -10.04 13.51 -28.88
CA ALA A 162 -11.50 13.50 -28.83
C ALA A 162 -12.12 14.76 -29.46
N GLU A 163 -11.56 15.94 -29.19
CA GLU A 163 -12.04 17.20 -29.76
C GLU A 163 -11.79 17.27 -31.28
N LYS A 164 -10.63 16.79 -31.74
CA LYS A 164 -10.33 16.64 -33.17
C LYS A 164 -11.31 15.70 -33.88
N ASN A 165 -11.57 14.54 -33.29
CA ASN A 165 -12.55 13.59 -33.83
C ASN A 165 -13.96 14.18 -33.83
N ARG A 166 -14.34 14.94 -32.80
CA ARG A 166 -15.63 15.64 -32.75
C ARG A 166 -15.77 16.66 -33.89
N ARG A 167 -14.71 17.42 -34.21
CA ARG A 167 -14.71 18.34 -35.34
C ARG A 167 -14.88 17.59 -36.67
N LYS A 168 -14.15 16.49 -36.85
CA LYS A 168 -14.24 15.66 -38.04
C LYS A 168 -15.62 15.03 -38.22
N ILE A 169 -16.27 14.59 -37.14
CA ILE A 169 -17.66 14.10 -37.19
C ILE A 169 -18.60 15.20 -37.68
N LYS A 170 -18.50 16.42 -37.14
CA LYS A 170 -19.34 17.54 -37.58
C LYS A 170 -19.13 17.91 -39.05
N GLU A 171 -17.89 17.85 -39.54
CA GLU A 171 -17.58 18.06 -40.95
C GLU A 171 -18.25 16.99 -41.82
N LEU A 172 -18.08 15.72 -41.47
CA LEU A 172 -18.70 14.60 -42.19
C LEU A 172 -20.24 14.64 -42.16
N GLU A 173 -20.84 15.04 -41.04
CA GLU A 173 -22.29 15.24 -40.92
C GLU A 173 -22.80 16.31 -41.88
N LYS A 174 -22.05 17.43 -42.00
CA LYS A 174 -22.38 18.52 -42.93
C LYS A 174 -22.25 18.06 -44.39
N ASP A 175 -21.18 17.33 -44.71
CA ASP A 175 -20.96 16.80 -46.05
C ASP A 175 -22.06 15.81 -46.44
N LEU A 176 -22.44 14.92 -45.52
CA LEU A 176 -23.54 13.98 -45.69
C LEU A 176 -24.87 14.69 -45.92
N GLU A 177 -25.15 15.75 -45.16
CA GLU A 177 -26.37 16.56 -45.34
C GLU A 177 -26.39 17.23 -46.72
N ALA A 178 -25.25 17.75 -47.18
CA ALA A 178 -25.12 18.35 -48.50
C ALA A 178 -25.34 17.33 -49.62
N GLU A 179 -24.74 16.13 -49.52
CA GLU A 179 -24.98 15.03 -50.47
C GLU A 179 -26.43 14.57 -50.47
N CYS A 180 -27.05 14.45 -49.30
CA CYS A 180 -28.47 14.10 -49.22
C CYS A 180 -29.36 15.13 -49.91
N LYS A 181 -29.04 16.43 -49.79
CA LYS A 181 -29.77 17.51 -50.48
C LYS A 181 -29.57 17.42 -51.99
N ARG A 182 -28.33 17.26 -52.46
CA ARG A 182 -28.02 17.04 -53.89
C ARG A 182 -28.76 15.83 -54.47
N GLY A 183 -28.67 14.69 -53.80
CA GLY A 183 -29.35 13.47 -54.25
C GLY A 183 -30.88 13.64 -54.30
N ARG A 184 -31.48 14.42 -53.40
CA ARG A 184 -32.92 14.73 -53.46
C ARG A 184 -33.26 15.63 -54.65
N THR A 185 -32.47 16.67 -54.92
CA THR A 185 -32.71 17.57 -56.06
C THR A 185 -32.55 16.83 -57.38
N GLU A 186 -31.48 16.06 -57.53
CA GLU A 186 -31.24 15.23 -58.73
C GLU A 186 -32.37 14.21 -58.94
N LYS A 187 -32.81 13.55 -57.87
CA LYS A 187 -33.95 12.62 -57.94
C LYS A 187 -35.22 13.32 -58.40
N GLN A 188 -35.51 14.51 -57.87
CA GLN A 188 -36.68 15.29 -58.26
C GLN A 188 -36.62 15.73 -59.73
N GLU A 189 -35.45 16.17 -60.20
CA GLU A 189 -35.22 16.53 -61.61
C GLU A 189 -35.41 15.32 -62.53
N GLN A 190 -34.89 14.15 -62.14
CA GLN A 190 -35.08 12.89 -62.88
C GLN A 190 -36.55 12.45 -62.90
N GLU A 191 -37.27 12.57 -61.79
CA GLU A 191 -38.71 12.27 -61.72
C GLU A 191 -39.52 13.19 -62.63
N GLN A 192 -39.20 14.49 -62.66
CA GLN A 192 -39.83 15.44 -63.60
C GLN A 192 -39.52 15.11 -65.05
N LEU A 193 -38.27 14.76 -65.37
CA LEU A 193 -37.86 14.37 -66.71
C LEU A 193 -38.59 13.09 -67.15
N MET A 194 -38.70 12.08 -66.27
CA MET A 194 -39.46 10.86 -66.55
C MET A 194 -40.94 11.15 -66.80
N ALA A 195 -41.56 12.02 -66.00
CA ALA A 195 -42.95 12.43 -66.21
C ALA A 195 -43.13 13.12 -67.58
N ASN A 196 -42.25 14.06 -67.92
CA ASN A 196 -42.29 14.75 -69.21
C ASN A 196 -42.12 13.79 -70.39
N ILE A 197 -41.20 12.83 -70.30
CA ILE A 197 -41.00 11.81 -71.35
C ILE A 197 -42.23 10.91 -71.45
N GLN A 198 -42.86 10.54 -70.33
CA GLN A 198 -44.08 9.75 -70.32
C GLN A 198 -45.24 10.51 -70.99
N ASP A 199 -45.37 11.81 -70.75
CA ASP A 199 -46.39 12.64 -71.40
C ASP A 199 -46.15 12.77 -72.91
N GLN A 200 -44.90 12.96 -73.33
CA GLN A 200 -44.52 12.95 -74.74
C GLN A 200 -44.83 11.61 -75.41
N LEU A 201 -44.53 10.50 -74.72
CA LEU A 201 -44.82 9.16 -75.21
C LEU A 201 -46.33 8.94 -75.37
N ASN A 202 -47.14 9.33 -74.38
CA ASN A 202 -48.60 9.23 -74.44
C ASN A 202 -49.17 10.08 -75.58
N THR A 203 -48.62 11.29 -75.79
CA THR A 203 -49.03 12.18 -76.89
C THR A 203 -48.72 11.54 -78.24
N ALA A 204 -47.49 11.05 -78.43
CA ALA A 204 -47.08 10.36 -79.65
C ALA A 204 -47.90 9.07 -79.90
N GLN A 205 -48.25 8.33 -78.84
CA GLN A 205 -49.16 7.17 -78.94
C GLN A 205 -50.55 7.59 -79.43
N SER A 206 -51.12 8.65 -78.86
CA SER A 206 -52.42 9.17 -79.32
C SER A 206 -52.39 9.65 -80.77
N GLU A 207 -51.29 10.30 -81.19
CA GLU A 207 -51.10 10.69 -82.59
C GLU A 207 -51.01 9.47 -83.52
N VAL A 208 -50.29 8.42 -83.11
CA VAL A 208 -50.22 7.16 -83.87
C VAL A 208 -51.60 6.51 -83.98
N GLU A 209 -52.37 6.47 -82.89
CA GLU A 209 -53.75 5.95 -82.88
C GLU A 209 -54.64 6.74 -83.85
N GLN A 210 -54.59 8.07 -83.80
CA GLN A 210 -55.33 8.94 -84.74
C GLN A 210 -54.93 8.68 -86.20
N LEU A 211 -53.63 8.58 -86.49
CA LEU A 211 -53.14 8.26 -87.83
C LEU A 211 -53.57 6.87 -88.30
N ASP A 212 -53.61 5.89 -87.39
CA ASP A 212 -54.13 4.56 -87.67
C ASP A 212 -55.64 4.58 -87.97
N GLU A 213 -56.43 5.38 -87.26
CA GLU A 213 -57.85 5.60 -87.58
C GLU A 213 -58.03 6.25 -88.96
N TYR A 214 -57.25 7.29 -89.28
CA TYR A 214 -57.25 7.90 -90.62
C TYR A 214 -56.87 6.89 -91.70
N ARG A 215 -55.83 6.07 -91.47
CA ARG A 215 -55.40 5.01 -92.38
C ARG A 215 -56.52 3.99 -92.59
N GLN A 216 -57.17 3.52 -91.53
CA GLN A 216 -58.28 2.58 -91.62
C GLN A 216 -59.46 3.18 -92.40
N ASN A 217 -59.82 4.43 -92.16
CA ASN A 217 -60.87 5.13 -92.89
C ASN A 217 -60.52 5.32 -94.37
N TYR A 218 -59.27 5.66 -94.68
CA TYR A 218 -58.77 5.74 -96.05
C TYR A 218 -58.81 4.37 -96.74
N GLU A 219 -58.35 3.30 -96.09
CA GLU A 219 -58.44 1.94 -96.62
C GLU A 219 -59.89 1.52 -96.88
N ASN A 220 -60.81 1.82 -95.96
CA ASN A 220 -62.23 1.54 -96.12
C ASN A 220 -62.82 2.28 -97.33
N LEU A 221 -62.51 3.57 -97.47
CA LEU A 221 -62.91 4.38 -98.62
C LEU A 221 -62.32 3.83 -99.92
N HIS A 222 -61.03 3.52 -99.92
CA HIS A 222 -60.33 2.96 -101.07
C HIS A 222 -60.94 1.62 -101.51
N ARG A 223 -61.23 0.72 -100.55
CA ARG A 223 -61.96 -0.53 -100.79
C ARG A 223 -63.36 -0.29 -101.34
N ALA A 224 -64.10 0.71 -100.85
CA ALA A 224 -65.45 1.03 -101.33
C ALA A 224 -65.46 1.51 -102.79
N PHE A 225 -64.41 2.20 -103.24
CA PHE A 225 -64.29 2.65 -104.64
C PHE A 225 -63.64 1.62 -105.59
N HIS A 226 -62.82 0.70 -105.07
CA HIS A 226 -62.05 -0.24 -105.90
C HIS A 226 -62.52 -1.70 -105.79
N SER A 227 -63.51 -2.01 -104.94
CA SER A 227 -64.14 -3.33 -104.90
C SER A 227 -65.44 -3.35 -105.70
N PRO A 228 -65.58 -4.22 -106.72
CA PRO A 228 -66.86 -4.39 -107.40
C PRO A 228 -67.89 -5.01 -106.44
N LEU A 229 -69.11 -4.45 -106.43
CA LEU A 229 -70.28 -4.96 -105.69
C LEU A 229 -70.61 -6.40 -106.12
N ALA A 230 -69.96 -7.39 -105.51
CA ALA A 230 -70.37 -8.78 -105.58
C ALA A 230 -71.50 -9.02 -104.58
N ARG A 231 -72.74 -8.95 -105.07
CA ARG A 231 -73.89 -9.57 -104.37
C ARG A 231 -73.71 -11.08 -104.39
N LYS A 232 -73.67 -11.73 -103.21
CA LYS A 232 -74.21 -13.09 -103.05
C LYS A 232 -74.58 -13.39 -101.60
N ARG A 233 -75.79 -13.95 -101.45
CA ARG A 233 -76.42 -14.43 -100.22
C ARG A 233 -76.06 -15.89 -99.92
N GLN A 234 -76.29 -16.23 -98.65
CA GLN A 234 -76.64 -17.53 -98.03
C GLN A 234 -75.56 -18.39 -97.35
N ASN A 235 -75.72 -18.46 -96.02
CA ASN A 235 -75.81 -19.62 -95.12
C ASN A 235 -74.75 -20.74 -95.20
N VAL A 236 -74.19 -21.10 -94.03
CA VAL A 236 -74.39 -22.40 -93.33
C VAL A 236 -73.47 -22.50 -92.08
N LEU A 237 -74.10 -22.78 -90.94
CA LEU A 237 -73.74 -23.60 -89.77
C LEU A 237 -72.32 -23.56 -89.12
N SER A 238 -72.34 -23.30 -87.81
CA SER A 238 -71.29 -23.43 -86.78
C SER A 238 -70.71 -24.85 -86.59
N PRO A 239 -69.55 -24.99 -85.90
CA PRO A 239 -69.65 -25.56 -84.54
C PRO A 239 -68.68 -24.99 -83.48
N VAL A 240 -69.26 -24.83 -82.28
CA VAL A 240 -68.78 -25.13 -80.92
C VAL A 240 -67.39 -25.79 -80.80
N TRP A 241 -66.49 -25.24 -79.95
CA TRP A 241 -65.69 -26.01 -78.99
C TRP A 241 -65.43 -25.22 -77.69
N LYS A 242 -65.61 -25.91 -76.56
CA LYS A 242 -65.30 -25.50 -75.18
C LYS A 242 -63.82 -25.80 -74.84
N VAL A 243 -63.25 -24.88 -74.05
CA VAL A 243 -62.26 -24.93 -72.92
C VAL A 243 -61.47 -26.25 -72.65
N PRO A 244 -60.27 -26.16 -72.04
CA PRO A 244 -60.25 -26.41 -70.59
C PRO A 244 -59.33 -25.49 -69.76
N ALA A 245 -59.70 -25.41 -68.49
CA ALA A 245 -58.96 -24.85 -67.37
C ALA A 245 -57.80 -25.75 -66.93
N GLY A 246 -56.82 -25.14 -66.25
CA GLY A 246 -55.85 -25.78 -65.34
C GLY A 246 -55.01 -24.70 -64.65
N GLN A 247 -55.39 -24.29 -63.44
CA GLN A 247 -54.72 -24.64 -62.17
C GLN A 247 -53.20 -24.41 -62.21
N SER A 248 -52.67 -23.42 -61.49
CA SER A 248 -52.26 -23.64 -60.09
C SER A 248 -52.01 -22.33 -59.33
N SER A 249 -52.55 -22.23 -58.11
CA SER A 249 -51.88 -21.60 -56.96
C SER A 249 -51.20 -22.73 -56.16
N PRO A 250 -50.10 -22.49 -55.41
CA PRO A 250 -50.18 -21.91 -54.06
C PRO A 250 -49.02 -20.93 -53.74
N ALA A 251 -49.27 -19.81 -53.07
CA ALA A 251 -49.28 -19.61 -51.61
C ALA A 251 -47.93 -19.19 -51.01
N HIS A 252 -48.02 -18.21 -50.09
CA HIS A 252 -47.06 -17.85 -49.03
C HIS A 252 -45.67 -17.36 -49.49
N GLN A 253 -45.14 -16.23 -49.03
CA GLN A 253 -45.10 -15.76 -47.64
C GLN A 253 -44.78 -14.26 -47.60
N ALA A 254 -45.58 -13.51 -46.85
CA ALA A 254 -45.10 -12.29 -46.20
C ALA A 254 -44.24 -12.67 -45.00
N SER A 255 -43.05 -12.09 -44.87
CA SER A 255 -42.33 -11.82 -43.61
C SER A 255 -41.17 -10.87 -43.96
N SER A 256 -41.30 -9.57 -43.73
CA SER A 256 -41.10 -8.89 -42.44
C SER A 256 -39.66 -8.97 -41.93
N ARG A 257 -38.95 -7.85 -42.13
CA ARG A 257 -38.11 -7.09 -41.17
C ARG A 257 -36.92 -7.74 -40.42
N ARG A 258 -35.91 -6.87 -40.29
CA ARG A 258 -34.80 -6.77 -39.31
C ARG A 258 -33.57 -7.64 -39.62
N VAL A 259 -32.44 -7.05 -40.02
CA VAL A 259 -31.51 -6.22 -39.22
C VAL A 259 -31.19 -6.87 -37.88
N LEU A 260 -30.00 -7.49 -37.80
CA LEU A 260 -28.98 -7.15 -36.81
C LEU A 260 -27.67 -7.84 -37.19
N SER A 261 -26.78 -7.06 -37.80
CA SER A 261 -25.34 -7.29 -37.77
C SER A 261 -24.89 -7.24 -36.30
N ARG A 262 -24.27 -8.32 -35.83
CA ARG A 262 -23.40 -8.28 -34.65
C ARG A 262 -21.99 -8.63 -35.10
N HIS A 263 -21.25 -7.60 -35.44
CA HIS A 263 -19.83 -7.56 -35.17
C HIS A 263 -19.60 -7.68 -33.65
N LYS A 264 -18.73 -8.59 -33.25
CA LYS A 264 -17.91 -8.42 -32.06
C LYS A 264 -16.47 -8.75 -32.41
N HIS A 265 -15.73 -7.68 -32.66
CA HIS A 265 -14.31 -7.55 -32.30
C HIS A 265 -14.15 -7.96 -30.83
N ALA A 266 -13.20 -8.87 -30.56
CA ALA A 266 -11.85 -8.52 -30.12
C ALA A 266 -11.87 -7.59 -28.89
N ALA A 267 -11.72 -8.20 -27.72
CA ALA A 267 -11.16 -7.55 -26.54
C ALA A 267 -9.94 -8.38 -26.18
N GLY A 268 -8.76 -7.79 -26.37
CA GLY A 268 -7.60 -8.15 -25.57
C GLY A 268 -7.78 -7.56 -24.19
N TYR A 269 -7.50 -8.36 -23.17
CA TYR A 269 -6.53 -8.12 -22.11
C TYR A 269 -6.07 -9.50 -21.63
#